data_AF-A0A936WAE7-F1
#
_entry.id   AF-A0A936WAE7-F1
#
_cell.length_a   1.000
_cell.length_b   1.000
_cell.length_c   1.000
_cell.angle_alpha   90.00
_cell.angle_beta   90.00
_cell.angle_gamma   90.00
#
_symmetry.space_group_name_H-M   'P 1'
#
loop_
_entity.id
_entity.type
_entity.pdbx_description
1 polymer ?
#
loop_
_entity_poly.entity_id
_entity_poly.type
_entity_poly.pdbx_seq_one_letter_code
_entity_poly.pdbx_strand_id
1 'polypeptide(L)' 'MSKAKVFIVNQEYKAKYKVYFVDQEYKQKNHQIISPGELVKQEYQADVKVFIVDQEYKADIKILRKNFPA' A
#
# COMPACT_ATOMS: atom_id res chain seq x y z
N MET A 1 -2.53 -11.09 16.06
CA MET A 1 -2.24 -11.12 14.61
C MET A 1 -1.50 -9.84 14.28
N SER A 2 -0.28 -9.93 13.75
CA SER A 2 0.57 -8.76 13.51
C SER A 2 0.04 -7.95 12.33
N LYS A 3 -0.26 -6.66 12.55
CA LYS A 3 -0.59 -5.71 11.49
C LYS A 3 0.68 -5.38 10.72
N ALA A 4 0.63 -5.37 9.39
CA ALA A 4 1.76 -4.91 8.58
C ALA A 4 1.96 -3.40 8.79
N LYS A 5 3.16 -2.96 9.17
CA LYS A 5 3.47 -1.53 9.25
C LYS A 5 3.85 -1.00 7.87
N VAL A 6 3.12 -0.02 7.39
CA VAL A 6 3.21 0.49 6.02
C VAL A 6 3.67 1.93 6.02
N PHE A 7 4.66 2.24 5.19
CA PHE A 7 5.17 3.59 5.01
C PHE A 7 5.08 4.01 3.55
N ILE A 8 4.51 5.20 3.33
CA ILE A 8 4.41 5.78 2.00
C ILE A 8 5.72 6.51 1.72
N VAL A 9 6.43 6.07 0.68
CA VAL A 9 7.63 6.77 0.21
C VAL A 9 7.26 7.78 -0.86
N ASN A 10 8.07 8.84 -0.98
CA ASN A 10 7.91 9.85 -2.02
C ASN A 10 8.57 9.47 -3.35
N GLN A 11 9.30 8.36 -3.40
CA GLN A 11 10.08 7.95 -4.57
C GLN A 11 9.87 6.49 -4.89
N GLU A 12 9.56 6.19 -6.14
CA GLU A 12 9.22 4.85 -6.62
C GLU A 12 10.30 3.80 -6.29
N TYR A 13 11.58 4.14 -6.52
CA TYR A 13 12.69 3.21 -6.29
C TYR A 13 12.94 2.85 -4.81
N LYS A 14 12.35 3.61 -3.87
CA LYS A 14 12.40 3.31 -2.44
C LYS A 14 11.27 2.38 -2.00
N ALA A 15 10.24 2.22 -2.83
CA ALA A 15 9.11 1.36 -2.52
C ALA A 15 9.43 -0.07 -2.90
N LYS A 16 8.90 -0.98 -2.09
CA LYS A 16 8.86 -2.40 -2.42
C LYS A 16 7.67 -2.72 -3.34
N TYR A 17 6.56 -1.99 -3.17
CA TYR A 17 5.34 -2.19 -3.95
C TYR A 17 4.72 -0.86 -4.39
N LYS A 18 4.15 -0.84 -5.59
CA LYS A 18 3.35 0.28 -6.10
C LYS A 18 1.88 0.05 -5.77
N VAL A 19 1.24 1.04 -5.15
CA VAL A 19 -0.15 0.98 -4.71
C VAL A 19 -1.00 1.90 -5.58
N TYR A 20 -2.12 1.37 -6.08
CA TYR A 20 -3.14 2.13 -6.77
C TYR A 20 -4.48 2.01 -6.03
N PHE A 21 -5.15 3.14 -5.90
CA PHE A 21 -6.47 3.19 -5.30
C PHE A 21 -7.54 2.86 -6.34
N VAL A 22 -8.30 1.81 -6.06
CA VAL A 22 -9.46 1.45 -6.87
C VAL A 22 -10.74 1.89 -6.16
N ASP A 23 -11.81 2.09 -6.93
CA ASP A 23 -13.13 2.44 -6.39
C ASP A 23 -14.02 1.20 -6.16
N GLN A 24 -13.65 0.04 -6.73
CA GLN A 24 -14.48 -1.16 -6.71
C GLN A 24 -13.74 -2.35 -6.08
N GLU A 25 -14.46 -3.10 -5.24
CA GLU A 25 -13.89 -4.14 -4.39
C GLU A 25 -13.28 -5.30 -5.18
N TYR A 26 -13.93 -5.70 -6.28
CA TYR A 26 -13.43 -6.75 -7.16
C TYR A 26 -12.17 -6.36 -7.96
N LYS A 27 -11.84 -5.07 -8.04
CA LYS A 27 -10.60 -4.59 -8.68
C LYS A 27 -9.40 -4.69 -7.76
N GLN A 28 -9.61 -4.98 -6.47
CA GLN A 28 -8.51 -5.13 -5.53
C GLN A 28 -7.65 -6.34 -5.88
N LYS A 29 -6.35 -6.18 -5.71
CA LYS A 29 -5.36 -7.20 -6.03
C LYS A 29 -4.22 -7.05 -5.03
N ASN A 30 -3.81 -8.15 -4.41
CA ASN A 30 -2.70 -8.18 -3.44
C ASN A 30 -2.87 -7.25 -2.21
N HIS A 31 -4.08 -6.73 -1.96
CA HIS A 31 -4.36 -5.82 -0.84
C HIS A 31 -4.08 -6.46 0.53
N GLN A 32 -4.17 -7.80 0.63
CA GLN A 32 -3.92 -8.56 1.86
C GLN A 32 -2.47 -8.46 2.37
N ILE A 33 -1.53 -8.02 1.53
CA ILE A 33 -0.13 -7.80 1.93
C ILE A 33 -0.02 -6.63 2.92
N ILE A 34 -0.85 -5.60 2.72
CA ILE A 34 -0.83 -4.37 3.49
C ILE A 34 -2.08 -4.19 4.36
N SER A 35 -3.12 -5.02 4.18
CA SER A 35 -4.39 -4.94 4.91
C SER A 35 -4.72 -6.29 5.57
N PRO A 36 -4.98 -6.33 6.89
CA PRO A 36 -4.99 -5.20 7.82
C PRO A 36 -3.56 -4.75 8.19
N GLY A 37 -3.29 -3.46 8.03
CA GLY A 37 -2.01 -2.83 8.34
C GLY A 37 -2.19 -1.50 9.05
N GLU A 38 -1.07 -0.90 9.44
CA GLU A 38 -1.01 0.39 10.14
C GLU A 38 -0.06 1.34 9.42
N LEU A 39 -0.49 2.59 9.23
CA LEU A 39 0.35 3.58 8.57
C LEU A 39 1.34 4.18 9.57
N VAL A 40 2.63 3.97 9.33
CA VAL A 40 3.67 4.54 10.19
C VAL A 40 4.18 5.86 9.64
N LYS A 41 4.65 6.74 10.53
CA LYS A 41 5.22 8.04 10.17
C LYS A 41 6.69 7.98 9.79
N GLN A 42 7.40 6.92 10.17
CA GLN A 42 8.84 6.82 10.01
C GLN A 42 9.21 5.54 9.28
N GLU A 43 10.13 5.67 8.32
CA GLU A 43 10.53 4.60 7.42
C GLU A 43 11.06 3.35 8.16
N TYR A 44 11.85 3.55 9.23
CA TYR A 44 12.42 2.45 10.01
C TYR A 44 11.39 1.66 10.83
N GLN A 45 10.20 2.23 11.04
CA GLN A 45 9.12 1.53 11.74
C GLN A 45 8.33 0.63 10.79
N ALA A 46 8.51 0.80 9.48
CA ALA A 46 7.72 0.12 8.47
C ALA A 46 8.31 -1.24 8.13
N ASP A 47 7.45 -2.25 8.07
CA ASP A 47 7.80 -3.56 7.48
C ASP A 47 7.75 -3.47 5.95
N VAL A 48 6.86 -2.63 5.42
CA VAL A 48 6.59 -2.49 3.98
C VAL A 48 6.59 -1.02 3.55
N LYS A 49 7.40 -0.71 2.55
CA LYS A 49 7.40 0.60 1.88
C LYS A 49 6.57 0.55 0.61
N VAL A 50 5.66 1.49 0.45
CA VAL A 50 4.76 1.57 -0.71
C VAL A 50 4.85 2.93 -1.40
N PHE A 51 4.71 2.94 -2.72
CA PHE A 51 4.62 4.17 -3.52
C PHE A 51 3.25 4.26 -4.17
N ILE A 52 2.57 5.38 -3.98
CA ILE A 52 1.26 5.59 -4.58
C ILE A 52 1.46 6.00 -6.05
N VAL A 53 0.86 5.25 -6.96
CA VAL A 53 0.87 5.56 -8.39
C VAL A 53 -0.51 6.04 -8.85
N ASP A 54 -0.53 6.88 -9.87
CA ASP A 54 -1.77 7.38 -10.48
C ASP A 54 -2.30 6.47 -11.61
N GLN A 55 -1.57 5.40 -11.95
CA GLN A 55 -1.93 4.54 -13.08
C GLN A 55 -2.01 3.07 -12.64
N GLU A 56 -3.16 2.46 -12.90
CA GLU A 56 -3.47 1.09 -12.47
C GLU A 56 -2.46 0.04 -12.99
N TYR A 57 -2.00 0.17 -14.23
CA TYR A 57 -1.08 -0.79 -14.85
C TYR A 57 0.33 -0.73 -14.26
N LYS A 58 0.68 0.36 -13.56
CA LYS A 58 1.96 0.49 -12.85
C LYS A 58 1.90 -0.12 -11.46
N ALA A 59 0.72 -0.50 -10.97
CA ALA A 59 0.54 -0.90 -9.58
C ALA A 59 0.71 -2.42 -9.38
N ASP A 60 1.47 -2.78 -8.35
CA ASP A 60 1.57 -4.16 -7.86
C ASP A 60 0.39 -4.52 -6.96
N ILE A 61 -0.12 -3.53 -6.22
CA ILE A 61 -1.20 -3.64 -5.25
C ILE A 61 -2.33 -2.70 -5.65
N LYS A 62 -3.55 -3.24 -5.75
CA LYS A 62 -4.78 -2.48 -5.94
C LYS A 62 -5.61 -2.61 -4.67
N ILE A 63 -5.95 -1.48 -4.06
CA ILE A 63 -6.64 -1.47 -2.76
C ILE A 63 -7.70 -0.37 -2.74
N LEU A 64 -8.82 -0.64 -2.06
CA LEU A 64 -9.81 0.40 -1.78
C LEU A 64 -9.25 1.36 -0.72
N ARG A 65 -9.55 2.67 -0.86
CA ARG A 65 -9.16 3.66 0.17
C ARG A 65 -9.65 3.29 1.57
N LYS A 66 -10.84 2.68 1.69
CA LYS A 66 -11.41 2.21 2.97
C LYS A 66 -10.60 1.07 3.64
N ASN A 67 -9.84 0.30 2.85
CA ASN A 67 -9.06 -0.84 3.32
C ASN A 67 -7.58 -0.49 3.46
N PHE A 68 -7.17 0.70 3.04
CA PHE A 68 -5.80 1.15 3.15
C PHE A 68 -5.45 1.39 4.64
N PRO A 69 -4.22 1.05 5.07
CA PRO A 69 -3.76 1.32 6.43
C PRO A 69 -4.01 2.76 6.86
N ALA A 70 -4.62 2.91 8.02
CA ALA A 70 -4.80 4.19 8.72
C ALA A 70 -3.68 4.41 9.75
#